data_AF-A0A1F8QQQ7-F1
#
_entry.id   AF-A0A1F8QQQ7-F1
#
_cell.length_a   1.000
_cell.length_b   1.000
_cell.length_c   1.000
_cell.angle_alpha   90.00
_cell.angle_beta   90.00
_cell.angle_gamma   90.00
#
_symmetry.space_group_name_H-M   'P 1'
#
loop_
_entity.id
_entity.type
_entity.pdbx_description
1 polymer ?
#
loop_
_entity_poly.entity_id
_entity_poly.type
_entity_poly.pdbx_seq_one_letter_code
_entity_poly.pdbx_strand_id
1 'polypeptide(L)' 'MAVRFVLSDYVEKAMAHALYDKLEDGTFAGRIPQCKGVVAFGITLRKCEDELRSTLEDWILLGL' A
#
# COMPACT_ATOMS: atom_id res chain seq x y z
N MET A 1 26.61 3.37 4.05
CA MET A 1 25.82 4.61 3.92
C MET A 1 24.47 4.24 3.32
N ALA A 2 23.38 4.31 4.09
CA ALA A 2 22.05 4.12 3.53
C ALA A 2 21.65 5.41 2.82
N VAL A 3 21.54 5.37 1.49
CA VAL A 3 20.97 6.48 0.72
C VAL A 3 19.49 6.52 1.09
N ARG A 4 19.09 7.52 1.87
CA ARG A 4 17.67 7.77 2.18
C ARG A 4 17.06 8.54 1.03
N PHE A 5 16.21 7.87 0.26
CA PHE A 5 15.37 8.53 -0.71
C PHE A 5 14.10 8.98 0.00
N VAL A 6 13.80 10.29 -0.07
CA VAL A 6 12.62 10.90 0.58
C VAL A 6 11.33 10.19 0.18
N LEU A 7 11.25 9.71 -1.07
CA LEU A 7 10.11 8.96 -1.58
C LEU A 7 9.98 7.58 -0.94
N SER A 8 11.08 6.85 -0.75
CA SER A 8 11.04 5.53 -0.09
C SER A 8 10.62 5.64 1.37
N ASP A 9 11.14 6.63 2.10
CA ASP A 9 10.71 6.91 3.48
C ASP A 9 9.23 7.31 3.55
N TYR A 10 8.72 8.05 2.55
CA TYR A 10 7.31 8.42 2.48
C TYR A 10 6.41 7.21 2.23
N VAL A 11 6.79 6.34 1.27
CA VAL A 11 6.07 5.11 0.95
C VAL A 11 6.05 4.18 2.17
N GLU A 12 7.18 4.00 2.86
CA GLU A 12 7.22 3.19 4.09
C GLU A 12 6.31 3.73 5.19
N LYS A 13 6.31 5.04 5.42
CA LYS A 13 5.42 5.66 6.42
C LYS A 13 3.95 5.51 6.05
N ALA A 14 3.59 5.70 4.78
CA ALA A 14 2.22 5.50 4.32
C ALA A 14 1.77 4.04 4.44
N MET A 15 2.66 3.09 4.08
CA MET A 15 2.41 1.66 4.25
C MET A 15 2.26 1.25 5.72
N ALA A 16 2.94 1.92 6.67
CA ALA A 16 2.73 1.69 8.10
C ALA A 16 1.31 2.05 8.58
N HIS A 17 0.57 2.86 7.80
CA HIS A 17 -0.84 3.18 8.04
C HIS A 17 -1.80 2.29 7.23
N ALA A 18 -1.30 1.28 6.51
CA ALA A 18 -2.14 0.35 5.77
C ALA A 18 -3.01 -0.47 6.73
N LEU A 19 -4.28 -0.60 6.37
CA LEU A 19 -5.24 -1.46 7.02
C LEU A 19 -5.55 -2.63 6.10
N TYR A 20 -5.56 -3.83 6.67
CA TYR A 20 -5.86 -5.06 5.97
C TYR A 20 -7.10 -5.72 6.56
N ASP A 21 -8.10 -5.92 5.72
CA ASP A 21 -9.33 -6.62 6.06
C ASP A 21 -9.35 -7.97 5.34
N LYS A 22 -9.64 -9.05 6.06
CA LYS A 22 -9.83 -10.37 5.46
C LYS A 22 -11.27 -10.50 4.99
N LEU A 23 -11.44 -10.79 3.70
CA LEU A 23 -12.73 -10.94 3.04
C LEU A 23 -13.28 -12.37 3.22
N GLU A 24 -14.60 -12.51 3.03
CA GLU A 24 -15.33 -13.78 3.19
C GLU A 24 -14.94 -14.82 2.13
N ASP A 25 -14.45 -14.37 0.97
CA ASP A 25 -13.93 -15.20 -0.13
C ASP A 25 -12.52 -15.77 0.15
N GLY A 26 -11.93 -15.42 1.31
CA GLY A 26 -10.60 -15.84 1.71
C GLY A 26 -9.46 -14.94 1.18
N THR A 27 -9.78 -13.87 0.47
CA THR A 27 -8.81 -12.85 0.04
C THR A 27 -8.60 -11.77 1.11
N PHE A 28 -7.65 -10.89 0.87
CA PHE A 28 -7.30 -9.76 1.71
C PHE A 28 -7.49 -8.46 0.92
N ALA A 29 -8.16 -7.50 1.53
CA ALA A 29 -8.27 -6.12 1.05
C ALA A 29 -7.33 -5.24 1.86
N GLY A 30 -6.48 -4.49 1.19
CA GLY A 30 -5.55 -3.53 1.77
C GLY A 30 -5.94 -2.12 1.37
N ARG A 31 -5.92 -1.18 2.30
CA ARG A 31 -6.22 0.24 2.03
C ARG A 31 -5.41 1.16 2.93
N ILE A 32 -5.10 2.35 2.43
CA ILE A 32 -4.39 3.38 3.20
C ILE A 32 -5.36 4.53 3.46
N PRO A 33 -5.90 4.69 4.69
CA PRO A 33 -6.90 5.74 4.97
C PRO A 33 -6.44 7.16 4.66
N GLN A 34 -5.14 7.41 4.75
CA GLN A 34 -4.52 8.71 4.44
C GLN A 34 -4.44 8.98 2.93
N CYS A 35 -4.34 7.94 2.11
CA CYS A 35 -4.25 8.03 0.65
C CYS A 35 -5.57 7.58 0.03
N LYS A 36 -6.50 8.53 -0.10
CA LYS A 36 -7.85 8.24 -0.62
C LYS A 36 -7.77 7.69 -2.05
N GLY A 37 -8.37 6.52 -2.27
CA GLY A 37 -8.36 5.83 -3.56
C GLY A 37 -7.28 4.75 -3.68
N VAL A 38 -6.32 4.69 -2.76
CA VAL A 38 -5.31 3.62 -2.73
C VAL A 38 -5.87 2.39 -2.03
N VAL A 39 -6.23 1.39 -2.83
CA VAL A 39 -6.78 0.11 -2.38
C VAL A 39 -6.16 -1.00 -3.23
N ALA A 40 -5.83 -2.13 -2.61
CA ALA A 40 -5.34 -3.32 -3.29
C ALA A 40 -5.99 -4.59 -2.72
N PHE A 41 -5.95 -5.66 -3.50
CA PHE A 41 -6.50 -6.95 -3.11
C PHE A 41 -5.50 -8.06 -3.39
N GLY A 42 -5.46 -9.07 -2.53
CA GLY A 42 -4.53 -10.18 -2.68
C GLY A 42 -5.05 -11.47 -2.05
N ILE A 43 -4.63 -12.60 -2.62
CA ILE A 43 -5.01 -13.93 -2.12
C ILE A 43 -4.34 -14.20 -0.75
N THR A 44 -3.22 -13.54 -0.47
CA THR A 44 -2.51 -13.61 0.80
C THR A 44 -2.20 -12.20 1.28
N LEU A 45 -2.01 -12.03 2.59
CA LEU A 45 -1.65 -10.74 3.20
C LEU A 45 -0.41 -10.13 2.52
N ARG A 46 0.63 -10.94 2.28
CA ARG A 46 1.87 -10.49 1.65
C ARG A 46 1.68 -10.03 0.21
N LYS A 47 0.90 -10.76 -0.60
CA LYS A 47 0.56 -10.30 -1.96
C LYS A 47 -0.24 -9.00 -1.92
N CYS A 48 -1.19 -8.89 -0.99
CA CYS A 48 -1.99 -7.67 -0.84
C CYS A 48 -1.10 -6.48 -0.45
N GLU A 49 -0.11 -6.68 0.42
CA GLU A 49 0.87 -5.66 0.80
C GLU A 49 1.77 -5.23 -0.37
N ASP A 50 2.28 -6.19 -1.15
CA ASP A 50 3.10 -5.91 -2.34
C ASP A 50 2.31 -5.10 -3.39
N GLU A 51 1.07 -5.50 -3.67
CA GLU A 51 0.17 -4.77 -4.59
C GLU A 51 -0.21 -3.38 -4.06
N LEU A 52 -0.45 -3.25 -2.75
CA LEU A 52 -0.78 -1.98 -2.12
C LEU A 52 0.37 -0.99 -2.23
N ARG A 53 1.61 -1.47 -2.06
CA ARG A 53 2.81 -0.67 -2.27
C ARG A 53 2.93 -0.18 -3.71
N SER A 54 2.75 -1.08 -4.69
CA SER A 54 2.79 -0.69 -6.12
C SER A 54 1.73 0.35 -6.44
N THR A 55 0.51 0.14 -5.96
CA THR A 55 -0.62 1.07 -6.17
C THR A 55 -0.35 2.42 -5.53
N LEU A 56 0.27 2.45 -4.35
CA LEU A 56 0.68 3.69 -3.69
C LEU A 56 1.76 4.44 -4.47
N GLU A 57 2.77 3.72 -4.98
CA GLU A 57 3.82 4.32 -5.81
C GLU A 57 3.25 4.93 -7.10
N ASP A 58 2.35 4.22 -7.77
CA ASP A 58 1.63 4.74 -8.94
C ASP A 58 0.76 5.95 -8.60
N TRP A 59 0.05 5.92 -7.46
CA TRP A 59 -0.76 7.03 -6.98
C TRP A 59 0.09 8.30 -6.75
N ILE A 60 1.28 8.15 -6.15
CA ILE A 60 2.24 9.25 -5.95
C ILE A 60 2.75 9.76 -7.29
N LEU A 61 3.07 8.87 -8.25
CA LEU A 61 3.55 9.23 -9.58
C LEU A 61 2.51 10.03 -10.37
N LEU A 62 1.23 9.66 -10.25
CA LEU A 62 0.12 10.32 -10.94
C LEU A 62 -0.26 11.67 -10.31
N GLY A 63 0.08 11.91 -9.04
CA GLY A 63 -0.04 13.22 -8.39
C GLY A 63 -1.48 13.73 -8.20
N LEU A 64 -2.44 12.82 -8.04
CA LEU A 64 -3.88 13.11 -7.92
C LEU A 64 -4.34 13.48 -6.50
#